data_AF-A0A521L7A3-F1
#
_entry.id   AF-A0A521L7A3-F1
#
_cell.length_a   1.000
_cell.length_b   1.000
_cell.length_c   1.000
_cell.angle_alpha   90.00
_cell.angle_beta   90.00
_cell.angle_gamma   90.00
#
_symmetry.space_group_name_H-M   'P 1'
#
loop_
_entity.id
_entity.type
_entity.pdbx_description
1 polymer ?
#
loop_
_entity_poly.entity_id
_entity_poly.type
_entity_poly.pdbx_seq_one_letter_code
_entity_poly.pdbx_strand_id
1 'polypeptide(L)'
;SSDLVEIEVAEGWSWGSELFSPECIELLRNTAKELGLPYREMRSQAGHDAYAVATMAPTAMIFTPCFEGISHNVNENIELVRSVPGANLLLNAAVARANR
;
A
#
# COMPACT_ATOMS: atom_id res chain seq x y z
N SER A 1 30.40 -29.20 -27.14
CA SER A 1 28.96 -29.23 -27.44
C SER A 1 28.29 -28.42 -26.36
N SER A 2 27.70 -27.27 -26.68
CA SER A 2 26.92 -26.52 -25.73
C SER A 2 25.50 -27.04 -25.87
N ASP A 3 25.11 -27.96 -24.99
CA ASP A 3 23.77 -28.53 -25.05
C ASP A 3 22.75 -27.41 -24.79
N LEU A 4 21.86 -27.19 -25.76
CA LEU A 4 20.83 -26.15 -25.71
C LEU A 4 19.64 -26.68 -24.90
N VAL A 5 19.16 -25.88 -23.96
CA VAL A 5 17.96 -26.17 -23.17
C VAL A 5 16.87 -25.18 -23.58
N GLU A 6 15.66 -25.67 -23.87
CA GLU A 6 14.49 -24.82 -24.08
C GLU A 6 13.90 -24.35 -22.75
N ILE A 7 13.57 -23.06 -22.66
CA ILE A 7 12.91 -22.44 -21.52
C ILE A 7 11.59 -21.84 -22.03
N GLU A 8 10.49 -22.22 -21.40
CA GLU A 8 9.16 -21.64 -21.64
C GLU A 8 8.62 -21.04 -20.34
N VAL A 9 8.07 -19.83 -20.41
CA VAL A 9 7.35 -19.21 -19.29
C VAL A 9 5.87 -19.54 -19.46
N ALA A 10 5.35 -20.41 -18.60
CA ALA A 10 3.96 -20.86 -18.68
C ALA A 10 2.94 -19.77 -18.26
N GLU A 11 3.31 -18.90 -17.31
CA GLU A 11 2.42 -17.85 -16.81
C GLU A 11 3.21 -16.70 -16.17
N GLY A 12 2.65 -15.49 -16.25
CA GLY A 12 3.17 -14.30 -15.58
C GLY A 12 2.02 -13.46 -15.02
N TRP A 13 2.26 -12.83 -13.88
CA TRP A 13 1.25 -12.04 -13.17
C TRP A 13 1.65 -10.57 -13.15
N SER A 14 0.68 -9.68 -13.36
CA SER A 14 0.88 -8.25 -13.20
C SER A 14 -0.37 -7.59 -12.62
N TRP A 15 -0.15 -6.53 -11.85
CA TRP A 15 -1.23 -5.68 -11.33
C TRP A 15 -1.24 -4.39 -12.16
N GLY A 16 -2.40 -4.00 -12.68
CA GLY A 16 -2.56 -2.77 -13.46
C GLY A 16 -2.11 -1.53 -12.68
N SER A 17 -1.58 -0.52 -13.37
CA SER A 17 -0.95 0.65 -12.75
C SER A 17 -1.93 1.66 -12.11
N GLU A 18 -3.24 1.49 -12.29
CA GLU A 18 -4.28 2.45 -11.89
C GLU A 18 -5.41 1.79 -11.07
N LEU A 19 -5.07 0.80 -10.25
CA LEU A 19 -6.09 0.01 -9.54
C LEU A 19 -6.75 0.75 -8.37
N PHE A 20 -6.03 1.63 -7.68
CA PHE A 20 -6.53 2.30 -6.48
C PHE A 20 -7.30 3.58 -6.81
N SER A 21 -8.36 3.83 -6.05
CA SER A 21 -9.32 4.91 -6.28
C SER A 21 -8.68 6.29 -6.05
N PRO A 22 -8.70 7.20 -7.06
CA PRO A 22 -8.25 8.57 -6.88
C PRO A 22 -9.00 9.31 -5.77
N GLU A 23 -10.30 9.04 -5.59
CA GLU A 23 -11.11 9.64 -4.52
C GLU A 23 -10.61 9.22 -3.13
N CYS A 24 -10.32 7.92 -2.96
CA CYS A 24 -9.79 7.41 -1.69
C CYS A 24 -8.38 7.96 -1.42
N ILE A 25 -7.54 8.07 -2.44
CA ILE A 25 -6.21 8.67 -2.30
C ILE A 25 -6.31 10.15 -1.91
N GLU A 26 -7.19 10.92 -2.55
CA GLU A 26 -7.44 12.33 -2.18
C GLU A 26 -7.96 12.49 -0.76
N LEU A 27 -8.85 11.59 -0.31
CA LEU A 27 -9.28 11.56 1.08
C LEU A 27 -8.08 11.39 2.03
N LEU A 28 -7.20 10.42 1.76
CA LEU A 28 -6.00 10.21 2.57
C LEU A 28 -5.07 11.42 2.55
N ARG A 29 -4.85 12.05 1.39
CA ARG A 29 -4.04 13.28 1.27
C ARG A 29 -4.59 14.40 2.13
N ASN A 30 -5.90 14.64 2.08
CA ASN A 30 -6.53 15.73 2.83
C ASN A 30 -6.51 15.46 4.34
N THR A 31 -6.82 14.23 4.76
CA THR A 31 -6.70 13.85 6.18
C THR A 31 -5.26 13.96 6.69
N ALA A 32 -4.25 13.56 5.89
CA ALA A 32 -2.85 13.73 6.28
C ALA A 32 -2.47 15.22 6.46
N LYS A 33 -2.94 16.10 5.58
CA LYS A 33 -2.74 17.55 5.69
C LYS A 33 -3.40 18.13 6.94
N GLU A 34 -4.64 17.73 7.24
CA GLU A 34 -5.38 18.17 8.44
C GLU A 34 -4.68 17.74 9.73
N LEU A 35 -4.11 16.54 9.74
CA LEU A 35 -3.33 16.01 10.87
C LEU A 35 -1.88 16.57 10.93
N GLY A 36 -1.45 17.36 9.94
CA GLY A 36 -0.09 17.88 9.85
C GLY A 36 0.99 16.81 9.64
N LEU A 37 0.62 15.67 9.04
CA LEU A 37 1.53 14.54 8.85
C LEU A 37 2.36 14.71 7.57
N PRO A 38 3.69 14.54 7.62
CA PRO A 38 4.49 14.45 6.41
C PRO A 38 4.17 13.15 5.69
N TYR A 39 4.01 13.22 4.38
CA TYR A 39 3.77 12.03 3.55
C TYR A 39 4.47 12.16 2.20
N ARG A 40 4.61 11.01 1.54
CA ARG A 40 4.97 10.92 0.13
C ARG A 40 4.06 9.89 -0.54
N GLU A 41 3.89 10.01 -1.85
CA GLU A 41 3.21 9.00 -2.63
C GLU A 41 4.17 7.92 -3.07
N MET A 42 3.68 6.69 -3.09
CA MET A 42 4.45 5.54 -3.53
C MET A 42 3.55 4.47 -4.12
N ARG A 43 4.10 3.71 -5.05
CA ARG A 43 3.46 2.49 -5.57
C ARG A 43 3.86 1.33 -4.68
N SER A 44 2.92 0.46 -4.34
CA SER A 44 3.28 -0.81 -3.71
C SER A 44 3.99 -1.69 -4.75
N GLN A 45 5.10 -2.30 -4.31
CA GLN A 45 5.82 -3.32 -5.08
C GLN A 45 5.41 -4.73 -4.69
N ALA A 46 4.79 -4.89 -3.51
CA ALA A 46 4.32 -6.16 -2.99
C ALA A 46 2.81 -6.33 -3.23
N GLY A 47 2.39 -7.58 -3.42
CA GLY A 47 0.99 -7.95 -3.46
C GLY A 47 0.34 -7.78 -2.08
N HIS A 48 -0.88 -7.27 -2.07
CA HIS A 48 -1.72 -7.11 -0.88
C HIS A 48 -3.16 -7.44 -1.25
N ASP A 49 -3.95 -7.89 -0.27
CA ASP A 49 -5.37 -8.21 -0.50
C ASP A 49 -6.16 -7.01 -1.05
N ALA A 50 -5.71 -5.79 -0.74
CA ALA A 50 -6.27 -4.55 -1.26
C ALA A 50 -6.30 -4.50 -2.81
N TYR A 51 -5.41 -5.21 -3.51
CA TYR A 51 -5.48 -5.35 -4.96
C TYR A 51 -6.73 -6.12 -5.40
N ALA A 52 -7.08 -7.22 -4.73
CA ALA A 52 -8.31 -7.93 -5.03
C ALA A 52 -9.55 -7.06 -4.71
N VAL A 53 -9.55 -6.39 -3.55
CA VAL A 53 -10.66 -5.53 -3.11
C VAL A 53 -10.88 -4.35 -4.07
N ALA A 54 -9.80 -3.75 -4.58
CA ALA A 54 -9.86 -2.62 -5.51
C ALA A 54 -10.58 -2.95 -6.84
N THR A 55 -10.71 -4.23 -7.20
CA THR A 55 -11.50 -4.64 -8.39
C THR A 55 -13.01 -4.52 -8.17
N MET A 56 -13.47 -4.42 -6.93
CA MET A 56 -14.88 -4.43 -6.55
C MET A 56 -15.34 -3.17 -5.79
N ALA A 57 -14.43 -2.43 -5.16
CA ALA A 57 -14.76 -1.26 -4.36
C ALA A 57 -13.66 -0.18 -4.41
N PRO A 58 -14.01 1.12 -4.26
CA PRO A 58 -13.03 2.18 -4.11
C PRO A 58 -12.08 1.89 -2.94
N THR A 59 -10.79 1.74 -3.26
CA THR A 59 -9.77 1.27 -2.31
C THR A 59 -8.51 2.13 -2.43
N ALA A 60 -7.82 2.36 -1.31
CA ALA A 60 -6.47 2.93 -1.26
C ALA A 60 -5.70 2.30 -0.08
N MET A 61 -4.38 2.46 -0.07
CA MET A 61 -3.50 1.93 0.98
C MET A 61 -2.74 3.03 1.71
N ILE A 62 -2.45 2.81 2.99
CA ILE A 62 -1.59 3.66 3.82
C ILE A 62 -0.36 2.84 4.20
N PHE A 63 0.83 3.37 3.95
CA PHE A 63 2.09 2.74 4.38
C PHE A 63 2.69 3.51 5.55
N THR A 64 3.28 2.77 6.49
CA THR A 64 4.11 3.32 7.57
C THR A 64 5.54 2.80 7.44
N PRO A 65 6.56 3.58 7.82
CA PRO A 65 7.95 3.12 7.73
C PRO A 65 8.23 1.98 8.72
N CYS A 66 8.83 0.89 8.23
CA CYS A 66 9.43 -0.14 9.09
C CYS A 66 10.93 0.12 9.30
N PHE A 67 11.53 -0.58 10.27
CA PHE A 67 12.96 -0.53 10.53
C PHE A 67 13.75 -1.05 9.32
N GLU A 68 14.62 -0.21 8.77
CA GLU A 68 15.49 -0.48 7.61
C GLU A 68 14.80 -1.04 6.34
N GLY A 69 13.48 -0.97 6.24
CA GLY A 69 12.77 -1.57 5.11
C GLY A 69 12.73 -3.10 5.15
N ILE A 70 13.11 -3.72 6.28
CA ILE A 70 13.11 -5.18 6.45
C ILE A 70 11.66 -5.67 6.54
N SER A 71 11.35 -6.72 5.79
CA SER A 71 10.08 -7.45 5.87
C SER A 71 10.28 -8.94 5.55
N HIS A 72 9.31 -9.79 5.90
CA HIS A 72 9.39 -11.26 5.75
C HIS A 72 10.62 -11.85 6.47
N ASN A 73 11.00 -11.22 7.58
CA ASN A 73 12.16 -11.59 8.37
C ASN A 73 11.83 -11.46 9.86
N VAL A 74 12.44 -12.30 10.69
CA VAL A 74 12.24 -12.26 12.15
C VAL A 74 12.70 -10.95 12.79
N ASN A 75 13.55 -10.18 12.10
CA ASN A 75 14.01 -8.86 12.53
C ASN A 75 13.11 -7.72 12.00
N GLU A 76 12.01 -8.02 11.32
CA GLU A 76 11.00 -7.02 10.95
C GLU A 76 10.46 -6.35 12.21
N ASN A 77 10.50 -5.01 12.25
CA ASN A 77 10.10 -4.25 13.43
C ASN A 77 9.57 -2.85 13.05
N ILE A 78 8.71 -2.31 13.91
CA ILE A 78 8.18 -0.95 13.81
C ILE A 78 8.01 -0.32 15.19
N GLU A 79 8.51 0.90 15.34
CA GLU A 79 8.32 1.69 16.55
C GLU A 79 6.93 2.35 16.56
N LEU A 80 6.34 2.53 17.74
CA LEU A 80 5.04 3.19 17.88
C LEU A 80 5.01 4.59 17.25
N VAL A 81 6.10 5.36 17.38
CA VAL A 81 6.20 6.70 16.77
C VAL A 81 6.07 6.67 15.24
N ARG A 82 6.37 5.54 14.60
CA ARG A 82 6.26 5.34 13.15
C ARG A 82 4.90 4.76 12.74
N SER A 83 4.24 3.98 13.60
CA SER A 83 2.95 3.36 13.29
C SER A 83 1.72 4.19 13.69
N VAL A 84 1.79 4.91 14.82
CA VAL A 84 0.68 5.72 15.35
C VAL A 84 0.18 6.78 14.34
N PRO A 85 1.05 7.53 13.62
CA PRO A 85 0.59 8.45 12.59
C PRO A 85 -0.26 7.78 11.51
N GLY A 86 0.14 6.59 11.06
CA GLY A 86 -0.62 5.83 10.06
C GLY A 86 -1.95 5.31 10.60
N ALA A 87 -2.00 4.86 11.85
CA ALA A 87 -3.23 4.45 12.51
C ALA A 87 -4.22 5.62 12.67
N ASN A 88 -3.72 6.80 13.07
CA ASN A 88 -4.53 8.01 13.17
C ASN A 88 -5.05 8.46 11.80
N LEU A 89 -4.22 8.39 10.77
CA LEU A 89 -4.63 8.68 9.40
C LEU A 89 -5.77 7.74 8.94
N LEU A 90 -5.61 6.44 9.17
CA LEU A 90 -6.63 5.43 8.85
C LEU A 90 -7.96 5.73 9.56
N LEU A 91 -7.91 5.97 10.87
CA LEU A 91 -9.10 6.24 11.68
C LEU A 91 -9.86 7.47 11.16
N ASN A 92 -9.17 8.60 11.00
CA ASN A 92 -9.81 9.85 10.59
C ASN A 92 -10.37 9.76 9.17
N ALA A 93 -9.64 9.14 8.24
CA ALA A 93 -10.11 8.95 6.87
C ALA A 93 -11.32 8.01 6.81
N ALA A 94 -11.30 6.89 7.54
CA ALA A 94 -12.40 5.94 7.58
C ALA A 94 -13.68 6.58 8.14
N VAL A 95 -13.57 7.34 9.23
CA VAL A 95 -14.71 8.09 9.81
C VAL A 95 -15.22 9.15 8.83
N ALA A 96 -14.33 9.93 8.22
CA ALA A 96 -14.71 10.94 7.24
C ALA A 96 -15.38 10.35 5.99
N ARG A 97 -15.04 9.11 5.61
CA ARG A 97 -15.70 8.39 4.51
C ARG A 97 -17.06 7.84 4.93
N ALA A 98 -17.17 7.31 6.14
CA ALA A 98 -18.41 6.71 6.65
C ALA A 98 -19.52 7.73 6.91
N ASN A 99 -19.17 8.99 7.16
CA ASN A 99 -20.11 10.09 7.39
C ASN A 99 -20.56 10.82 6.11
N ARG A 100 -20.42 10.20 4.94
CA ARG A 100 -20.84 10.76 3.64
C ARG A 100 -22.09 10.08 3.12
#